data_AF-A0A1Q9NPC0-F1
#
_entry.id   AF-A0A1Q9NPC0-F1
#
_cell.length_a   1.000
_cell.length_b   1.000
_cell.length_c   1.000
_cell.angle_alpha   90.00
_cell.angle_beta   90.00
_cell.angle_gamma   90.00
#
_symmetry.space_group_name_H-M   'P 1'
#
loop_
_entity.id
_entity.type
_entity.pdbx_description
1 polymer ?
#
loop_
_entity_poly.entity_id
_entity_poly.type
_entity_poly.pdbx_seq_one_letter_code
_entity_poly.pdbx_strand_id
1 'polypeptide(L)'
;MIEMSEERKSSKAEGVQLSLREQLLGRLSDDAIVSKKREVSVMTRMSGDIVEILDALVELEIFKSRSEAVSAFVEQAISSRIKLFDEIKTQAEDIHRLRDSAKKHAYEAFQEDSK
;
A
#
# COMPACT_ATOMS: atom_id res chain seq x y z
N MET A 1 7.72 -15.83 65.37
CA MET A 1 8.11 -16.50 64.11
C MET A 1 6.83 -16.56 63.28
N ILE A 2 6.56 -15.62 62.36
CA ILE A 2 7.23 -15.36 61.05
C ILE A 2 7.17 -16.68 60.25
N GLU A 3 6.46 -16.82 59.12
CA GLU A 3 6.46 -15.97 57.93
C GLU A 3 5.27 -16.28 57.01
N MET A 4 4.84 -15.27 56.24
CA MET A 4 3.95 -15.41 55.08
C MET A 4 4.73 -16.04 53.91
N SER A 5 4.08 -16.81 53.04
CA SER A 5 4.55 -16.98 51.66
C SER A 5 3.36 -17.29 50.74
N GLU A 6 2.95 -16.27 50.00
CA GLU A 6 2.21 -16.38 48.75
C GLU A 6 2.92 -17.35 47.80
N GLU A 7 2.19 -18.22 47.11
CA GLU A 7 2.61 -18.63 45.77
C GLU A 7 1.50 -18.35 44.75
N ARG A 8 1.95 -17.62 43.73
CA ARG A 8 1.19 -16.90 42.74
C ARG A 8 0.84 -17.81 41.57
N LYS A 9 -0.29 -17.50 40.95
CA LYS A 9 -0.59 -17.51 39.51
C LYS A 9 0.34 -18.35 38.62
N SER A 10 -0.25 -19.29 37.89
CA SER A 10 0.10 -19.48 36.48
C SER A 10 -1.16 -19.44 35.63
N SER A 11 -1.65 -18.23 35.38
CA SER A 11 -2.50 -17.96 34.23
C SER A 11 -1.65 -18.23 32.98
N LYS A 12 -1.91 -19.37 32.33
CA LYS A 12 -1.40 -19.70 31.00
C LYS A 12 -1.88 -18.63 30.02
N ALA A 13 -1.10 -17.57 29.84
CA ALA A 13 -1.18 -16.72 28.67
C ALA A 13 -0.27 -17.37 27.62
N GLU A 14 -0.84 -18.28 26.82
CA GLU A 14 -0.21 -18.74 25.60
C GLU A 14 -0.27 -17.58 24.60
N GLY A 15 0.71 -16.67 24.73
CA GLY A 15 0.98 -15.66 23.72
C GLY A 15 1.42 -16.39 22.46
N VAL A 16 0.57 -16.37 21.43
CA VAL A 16 0.92 -16.87 20.10
C VAL A 16 2.13 -16.07 19.63
N GLN A 17 3.30 -16.71 19.67
CA GLN A 17 4.54 -16.11 19.23
C GLN A 17 4.46 -16.03 17.70
N LEU A 18 4.02 -14.88 17.18
CA LEU A 18 3.99 -14.62 15.74
C LEU A 18 5.37 -14.91 15.16
N SER A 19 5.41 -15.67 14.08
CA SER A 19 6.64 -15.92 13.34
C SER A 19 7.30 -14.60 12.93
N LEU A 20 8.63 -14.58 12.81
CA LEU A 20 9.37 -13.38 12.39
C LEU A 20 8.83 -12.81 11.07
N ARG A 21 8.35 -13.69 10.18
CA ARG A 21 7.65 -13.34 8.94
C ARG A 21 6.35 -12.58 9.21
N GLU A 22 5.50 -13.07 10.09
CA GLU A 22 4.24 -12.41 10.44
C GLU A 22 4.47 -11.05 11.10
N GLN A 23 5.50 -10.94 11.95
CA GLN A 23 5.88 -9.65 12.55
C GLN A 23 6.38 -8.64 11.50
N LEU A 24 7.10 -9.10 10.48
CA LEU A 24 7.56 -8.27 9.37
C LEU A 24 6.38 -7.84 8.48
N LEU A 25 5.51 -8.78 8.10
CA LEU A 25 4.34 -8.48 7.28
C LEU A 25 3.33 -7.59 8.02
N GLY A 26 3.15 -7.76 9.34
CA GLY A 26 2.27 -6.91 10.15
C GLY A 26 2.75 -5.46 10.26
N ARG A 27 4.02 -5.17 9.95
CA ARG A 27 4.51 -3.78 9.82
C ARG A 27 4.23 -3.17 8.44
N LEU A 28 3.96 -4.01 7.45
CA LEU A 28 3.72 -3.62 6.06
C LEU A 28 2.22 -3.56 5.75
N SER A 29 1.42 -4.33 6.47
CA SER A 29 -0.02 -4.47 6.26
C SER A 29 -0.80 -3.75 7.37
N ASP A 30 -1.49 -2.66 7.01
CA ASP A 30 -2.75 -2.37 7.71
C ASP A 30 -3.76 -3.41 7.22
N ASP A 31 -4.20 -4.30 8.11
CA ASP A 31 -5.11 -5.44 7.83
C ASP A 31 -6.42 -5.04 7.11
N ALA A 32 -6.75 -3.76 7.05
CA ALA A 32 -7.93 -3.24 6.35
C ALA A 32 -7.81 -3.25 4.81
N ILE A 33 -6.60 -3.30 4.23
CA ILE A 33 -6.39 -3.12 2.78
C ILE A 33 -6.16 -4.45 2.03
N VAL A 34 -5.75 -5.50 2.74
CA VAL A 34 -5.43 -6.83 2.17
C VAL A 34 -6.65 -7.55 1.55
N SER A 35 -7.86 -7.13 1.90
CA SER A 35 -9.12 -7.79 1.52
C SER A 35 -9.63 -7.46 0.11
N LYS A 36 -9.05 -6.47 -0.59
CA LYS A 36 -9.41 -6.22 -2.00
C LYS A 36 -8.51 -7.07 -2.88
N LYS A 37 -9.11 -8.00 -3.63
CA LYS A 37 -8.40 -8.76 -4.67
C LYS A 37 -7.57 -7.78 -5.51
N ARG A 38 -6.27 -8.02 -5.59
CA ARG A 38 -5.32 -7.27 -6.44
C ARG A 38 -5.66 -7.57 -7.91
N GLU A 39 -6.60 -6.81 -8.46
CA GLU A 39 -7.17 -7.06 -9.80
C GLU A 39 -6.47 -6.27 -10.91
N VAL A 40 -5.74 -5.20 -10.58
CA VAL A 40 -5.06 -4.34 -11.55
C VAL A 40 -3.57 -4.65 -11.61
N SER A 41 -3.07 -4.97 -12.81
CA SER A 41 -1.64 -5.16 -13.06
C SER A 41 -1.01 -3.90 -13.65
N VAL A 42 0.18 -3.56 -13.17
CA VAL A 42 0.99 -2.45 -13.68
C VAL A 42 2.35 -3.01 -14.08
N MET A 43 2.78 -2.74 -15.31
CA MET A 43 4.13 -3.06 -15.78
C MET A 43 5.01 -1.82 -15.60
N THR A 44 6.17 -1.98 -14.97
CA THR A 44 7.13 -0.89 -14.79
C THR A 44 8.56 -1.38 -14.98
N ARG A 45 9.48 -0.46 -15.30
CA ARG A 45 10.92 -0.71 -15.31
C ARG A 45 11.49 -0.40 -13.93
N MET A 46 12.38 -1.26 -13.45
CA MET A 46 13.09 -1.09 -12.19
C MET A 46 14.60 -1.26 -12.42
N SER A 47 15.42 -0.70 -11.54
CA SER A 47 16.87 -0.94 -11.57
C SER A 47 17.18 -2.39 -11.20
N GLY A 48 18.30 -2.92 -11.72
CA GLY A 48 18.77 -4.27 -11.41
C GLY A 48 18.92 -4.50 -9.91
N ASP A 49 19.57 -3.56 -9.21
CA ASP A 49 19.81 -3.62 -7.76
C ASP A 49 18.51 -3.79 -6.95
N ILE A 50 17.42 -3.12 -7.36
CA ILE A 50 16.13 -3.27 -6.68
C ILE A 50 15.53 -4.65 -6.98
N VAL A 51 15.65 -5.15 -8.21
CA VAL A 51 15.18 -6.50 -8.55
C VAL A 51 15.94 -7.56 -7.75
N GLU A 52 17.25 -7.41 -7.55
CA GLU A 52 18.05 -8.32 -6.71
C GLU A 52 17.57 -8.34 -5.26
N ILE A 53 17.25 -7.18 -4.68
CA ILE A 53 16.67 -7.10 -3.33
C ILE A 53 15.31 -7.83 -3.28
N LEU A 54 14.46 -7.62 -4.29
CA LEU A 54 13.16 -8.30 -4.36
C LEU A 54 13.31 -9.82 -4.50
N ASP A 55 14.27 -10.28 -5.31
CA ASP A 55 14.56 -11.70 -5.48
C ASP A 55 15.04 -12.32 -4.16
N ALA A 56 15.93 -11.64 -3.42
CA ALA A 56 16.37 -12.09 -2.09
C ALA A 56 15.21 -12.20 -1.09
N LEU A 57 14.27 -11.25 -1.09
CA LEU A 57 13.09 -11.31 -0.21
C LEU A 57 12.14 -12.46 -0.57
N VAL A 58 12.09 -12.86 -1.84
CA VAL A 58 11.31 -14.02 -2.30
C VAL A 58 12.02 -15.33 -1.97
N GLU A 59 13.34 -15.39 -2.19
CA GLU A 59 14.18 -16.55 -1.89
C GLU A 59 14.15 -16.90 -0.40
N LEU A 60 14.14 -15.89 0.48
CA LEU A 60 13.98 -16.06 1.92
C LEU A 60 12.54 -16.36 2.35
N GLU A 61 11.65 -16.62 1.39
CA GLU A 61 10.23 -16.87 1.58
C GLU A 61 9.51 -15.78 2.39
N ILE A 62 10.01 -14.54 2.42
CA ILE A 62 9.31 -13.44 3.11
C ILE A 62 8.05 -13.09 2.30
N PHE A 63 8.22 -12.99 0.98
CA PHE A 63 7.13 -12.86 0.01
C PHE A 63 7.07 -14.07 -0.92
N LYS A 64 5.88 -14.37 -1.44
CA LYS A 64 5.62 -15.48 -2.37
C LYS A 64 6.05 -15.15 -3.80
N SER A 65 6.15 -13.86 -4.13
CA SER A 65 6.58 -13.39 -5.45
C SER A 65 7.13 -11.96 -5.39
N ARG A 66 7.89 -11.58 -6.43
CA ARG A 66 8.34 -10.19 -6.61
C ARG A 66 7.18 -9.21 -6.68
N SER A 67 6.10 -9.58 -7.35
CA SER A 67 4.91 -8.73 -7.46
C SER A 67 4.26 -8.50 -6.09
N GLU A 68 4.22 -9.50 -5.22
CA GLU A 68 3.73 -9.34 -3.86
C GLU A 68 4.61 -8.40 -3.04
N ALA A 69 5.94 -8.55 -3.12
CA ALA A 69 6.89 -7.67 -2.45
C ALA A 69 6.72 -6.22 -2.91
N VAL A 70 6.66 -5.98 -4.21
CA VAL A 70 6.45 -4.63 -4.78
C VAL A 70 5.12 -4.04 -4.34
N SER A 71 4.03 -4.81 -4.40
CA SER A 71 2.72 -4.35 -3.93
C SER A 71 2.77 -3.94 -2.46
N ALA A 72 3.38 -4.75 -1.60
CA ALA A 72 3.50 -4.44 -0.17
C ALA A 72 4.27 -3.13 0.08
N PHE A 73 5.41 -2.93 -0.58
CA PHE A 73 6.19 -1.70 -0.43
C PHE A 73 5.44 -0.46 -0.97
N VAL A 74 4.77 -0.58 -2.11
CA VAL A 74 4.00 0.52 -2.71
C VAL A 74 2.79 0.86 -1.83
N GLU A 75 2.06 -0.15 -1.35
CA GLU A 75 0.93 0.03 -0.44
C GLU A 75 1.37 0.74 0.83
N GLN A 76 2.47 0.30 1.46
CA GLN A 76 3.03 0.96 2.64
C GLN A 76 3.41 2.42 2.37
N ALA A 77 4.07 2.69 1.24
CA ALA A 77 4.48 4.04 0.87
C ALA A 77 3.27 4.96 0.69
N ILE A 78 2.19 4.47 0.06
CA ILE A 78 0.96 5.24 -0.17
C ILE A 78 0.15 5.39 1.12
N SER A 79 -0.07 4.30 1.86
CA SER A 79 -0.92 4.27 3.05
C SER A 79 -0.41 5.22 4.14
N SER A 80 0.91 5.33 4.28
CA SER A 80 1.55 6.25 5.25
C SER A 80 1.16 7.73 5.06
N ARG A 81 0.66 8.10 3.87
CA ARG A 81 0.30 9.48 3.49
C ARG A 81 -1.00 9.53 2.69
N ILE A 82 -1.92 8.60 2.95
CA ILE A 82 -3.11 8.39 2.10
C ILE A 82 -3.92 9.67 1.86
N LYS A 83 -4.08 10.53 2.88
CA LYS A 83 -4.81 11.79 2.76
C LYS A 83 -4.25 12.73 1.69
N LEU A 84 -2.91 12.85 1.61
CA LEU A 84 -2.26 13.68 0.60
C LEU A 84 -2.42 13.07 -0.79
N PHE A 85 -2.34 11.75 -0.91
CA PHE A 85 -2.59 11.07 -2.18
C PHE A 85 -4.06 11.18 -2.64
N ASP A 86 -5.01 11.18 -1.71
CA ASP A 86 -6.42 11.46 -2.02
C ASP A 86 -6.61 12.90 -2.53
N GLU A 87 -5.97 13.88 -1.90
CA GLU A 87 -5.98 15.27 -2.38
C GLU A 87 -5.37 15.41 -3.78
N ILE A 88 -4.24 14.73 -4.04
CA ILE A 88 -3.61 14.68 -5.38
C ILE A 88 -4.59 14.09 -6.41
N LYS A 89 -5.31 13.02 -6.04
CA LYS A 89 -6.31 12.41 -6.92
C LYS A 89 -7.44 13.37 -7.25
N THR A 90 -7.99 14.08 -6.24
CA THR A 90 -9.03 15.09 -6.46
C THR A 90 -8.54 16.21 -7.39
N GLN A 91 -7.33 16.72 -7.17
CA GLN A 91 -6.75 17.76 -8.02
C GLN A 91 -6.57 17.28 -9.47
N ALA A 92 -6.15 16.02 -9.67
CA ALA A 92 -6.04 15.45 -11.01
C ALA A 92 -7.40 15.39 -11.72
N GLU A 93 -8.46 14.98 -11.02
CA GLU A 93 -9.83 14.96 -11.56
C GLU A 93 -10.31 16.37 -11.95
N ASP A 94 -10.03 17.38 -11.13
CA ASP A 94 -10.40 18.77 -11.43
C ASP A 94 -9.65 19.32 -12.64
N ILE A 95 -8.35 19.02 -12.77
CA ILE A 95 -7.57 19.36 -13.97
C ILE A 95 -8.18 18.71 -15.23
N HIS A 96 -8.65 17.47 -15.15
CA HIS A 96 -9.34 16.81 -16.26
C HIS A 96 -10.62 17.53 -16.65
N ARG A 97 -11.48 17.87 -15.67
CA ARG A 97 -12.73 18.62 -15.92
C ARG A 97 -12.47 19.98 -16.56
N LEU A 98 -11.51 20.73 -16.02
CA LEU A 98 -11.12 22.03 -16.55
C LEU A 98 -10.60 21.93 -17.98
N ARG A 99 -9.77 20.91 -18.27
CA ARG A 99 -9.25 20.66 -19.62
C ARG A 99 -10.37 20.36 -20.61
N ASP A 100 -11.35 19.56 -20.21
CA ASP A 100 -12.47 19.21 -21.10
C ASP A 100 -13.43 20.38 -21.30
N SER A 101 -13.68 21.20 -20.28
CA SER A 101 -14.41 22.46 -20.42
C SER A 101 -13.69 23.43 -21.39
N ALA A 102 -12.37 23.58 -21.26
CA ALA A 102 -11.58 24.42 -22.15
C ALA A 102 -11.64 23.94 -23.61
N LYS A 103 -11.55 22.63 -23.85
CA LYS A 103 -11.72 22.04 -25.20
C LYS A 103 -13.09 22.33 -25.78
N LYS A 104 -14.16 22.27 -24.95
CA LYS A 104 -15.52 22.57 -25.39
C LYS A 104 -15.65 24.04 -25.84
N HIS A 105 -15.15 24.99 -25.04
CA HIS A 105 -15.16 26.40 -25.41
C HIS A 105 -14.34 26.66 -26.69
N ALA A 106 -13.18 26.02 -26.84
CA ALA A 106 -12.38 26.13 -28.05
C ALA A 106 -13.14 25.61 -29.29
N TYR A 107 -13.83 24.47 -29.16
CA TYR A 107 -14.67 23.93 -30.22
C TYR A 107 -15.81 24.89 -30.61
N GLU A 108 -16.51 25.48 -29.64
CA GLU A 108 -17.57 26.46 -29.89
C GLU A 108 -17.05 27.71 -30.60
N ALA A 109 -15.90 28.24 -30.17
CA ALA A 109 -15.29 29.41 -30.79
C ALA A 109 -14.94 29.19 -32.27
N PHE A 110 -14.41 28.01 -32.63
CA PHE A 110 -14.09 27.70 -34.03
C PHE A 110 -15.32 27.48 -34.92
N GLN A 111 -16.51 27.27 -34.35
CA GLN A 111 -17.74 27.07 -35.11
C GLN A 111 -18.43 28.38 -35.50
N GLU A 112 -18.20 29.48 -34.78
CA GLU A 112 -18.76 30.80 -35.12
C GLU A 112 -18.11 31.41 -36.37
N ASP A 113 -16.84 31.09 -36.65
CA ASP A 113 -16.14 31.54 -37.86
C ASP A 113 -16.54 30.77 -39.14
N SER A 114 -17.37 29.73 -39.03
CA SER A 114 -17.78 28.85 -40.15
C SER A 114 -19.23 29.10 -40.64
N LYS A 115 -19.90 30.16 -40.18
CA LYS A 115 -21.21 30.61 -40.67
C LYS A 115 -21.12 32.01 -41.28
#